data_AF-A0AAN9YNW5-F1
#
_entry.id   AF-A0AAN9YNW5-F1
#
_cell.length_a   1.000
_cell.length_b   1.000
_cell.length_c   1.000
_cell.angle_alpha   90.00
_cell.angle_beta   90.00
_cell.angle_gamma   90.00
#
_symmetry.space_group_name_H-M   'P 1'
#
loop_
_entity.id
_entity.type
_entity.pdbx_description
1 polymer ?
#
loop_
_entity_poly.entity_id
_entity_poly.type
_entity_poly.pdbx_seq_one_letter_code
_entity_poly.pdbx_strand_id
1 'polypeptide(L)'
;MHTADFLADRQANRADLPDEDDRNISDLQVDQVEFADVVVINKCDLVPAAEVDRIRGVVAQLNPGAKILTTARARLDVAEILDTGAFSYEKAALAAGWLKSLREEVEPETEEYGIGTFVYRARRPFHPARLWNTIKNVFVVIQEEMVVVDEDGEEMTDAEEDDDDDDEDMEDVEGDDDDDEEEEQPQLDPKKRLAAKMAHGTFGPLLRSKGFLWLATRSRMFGEWSQAGVMLTIQGGDAWRCEMPEADLLSLDPASRAVVVGEIEKGGRWGDRRQELVFIGQKMGADGGRQRIQDAMDACLLDDEEFRAWERIMERGGDDVEERLAGLFEDGFEDWVEPDAHGHDHGHDHGEDGQCSL
;
A
#
# COMPACT_ATOMS: atom_id res chain seq x y z
N MET A 1 -6.92 -21.54 -9.03
CA MET A 1 -7.12 -20.08 -8.94
C MET A 1 -5.89 -19.56 -8.25
N HIS A 2 -4.96 -19.01 -9.02
CA HIS A 2 -3.73 -18.45 -8.49
C HIS A 2 -4.06 -17.04 -8.01
N THR A 3 -3.84 -16.78 -6.73
CA THR A 3 -4.20 -15.53 -6.04
C THR A 3 -3.29 -14.36 -6.37
N ALA A 4 -2.29 -14.59 -7.22
CA ALA A 4 -1.22 -13.66 -7.53
C ALA A 4 -1.28 -13.10 -8.96
N ASP A 5 -2.21 -13.57 -9.79
CA ASP A 5 -2.36 -13.05 -11.15
C ASP A 5 -2.85 -11.58 -11.07
N PHE A 6 -2.26 -10.70 -11.88
CA PHE A 6 -2.72 -9.32 -12.03
C PHE A 6 -4.07 -9.30 -12.76
N LEU A 7 -4.86 -8.25 -12.55
CA LEU A 7 -6.16 -8.12 -13.24
C LEU A 7 -6.00 -7.98 -14.75
N ALA A 8 -4.91 -7.33 -15.20
CA ALA A 8 -4.53 -7.18 -16.59
C ALA A 8 -4.30 -8.52 -17.31
N ASP A 9 -3.59 -9.47 -16.67
CA ASP A 9 -3.23 -10.76 -17.27
C ASP A 9 -4.42 -11.67 -17.59
N ARG A 10 -5.59 -11.38 -17.00
CA ARG A 10 -6.78 -12.23 -17.12
C ARG A 10 -7.77 -11.76 -18.18
N GLN A 11 -7.78 -10.47 -18.54
CA GLN A 11 -8.75 -9.94 -19.50
C GLN A 11 -8.12 -9.82 -20.89
N ALA A 12 -8.56 -10.68 -21.81
CA ALA A 12 -8.19 -10.61 -23.24
C ALA A 12 -8.67 -9.32 -23.96
N ASN A 13 -9.30 -8.38 -23.24
CA ASN A 13 -9.70 -7.06 -23.73
C ASN A 13 -9.41 -6.03 -22.63
N ARG A 14 -8.26 -5.36 -22.72
CA ARG A 14 -7.80 -4.26 -21.85
C ARG A 14 -8.78 -3.06 -21.78
N ALA A 15 -9.78 -3.02 -22.69
CA ALA A 15 -10.71 -1.90 -22.88
C ALA A 15 -11.85 -1.76 -21.85
N ASP A 16 -12.05 -2.73 -20.95
CA ASP A 16 -13.10 -2.68 -19.90
C ASP A 16 -12.53 -2.40 -18.49
N LEU A 17 -11.20 -2.30 -18.35
CA LEU A 17 -10.53 -1.83 -17.13
C LEU A 17 -10.18 -0.34 -17.31
N PRO A 18 -10.28 0.50 -16.27
CA PRO A 18 -9.63 1.80 -16.30
C PRO A 18 -8.15 1.59 -16.63
N ASP A 19 -7.55 2.47 -17.42
CA ASP A 19 -6.17 2.35 -17.92
C ASP A 19 -5.09 2.33 -16.80
N GLU A 20 -5.49 2.38 -15.51
CA GLU A 20 -4.66 2.54 -14.30
C GLU A 20 -4.98 1.50 -13.17
N ASP A 21 -5.67 0.37 -13.45
CA ASP A 21 -6.01 -0.61 -12.38
C ASP A 21 -4.97 -1.72 -12.21
N ASP A 22 -3.84 -1.39 -11.56
CA ASP A 22 -2.71 -2.31 -11.30
C ASP A 22 -2.91 -3.24 -10.08
N ARG A 23 -4.13 -3.30 -9.54
CA ARG A 23 -4.41 -4.12 -8.35
C ARG A 23 -4.39 -5.61 -8.70
N ASN A 24 -3.88 -6.41 -7.77
CA ASN A 24 -3.92 -7.86 -7.89
C ASN A 24 -5.30 -8.43 -7.47
N ILE A 25 -5.58 -9.68 -7.88
CA ILE A 25 -6.85 -10.37 -7.61
C ILE A 25 -7.13 -10.57 -6.11
N SER A 26 -6.11 -10.59 -5.25
CA SER A 26 -6.27 -10.74 -3.80
C SER A 26 -6.71 -9.43 -3.13
N ASP A 27 -6.10 -8.32 -3.52
CA ASP A 27 -6.48 -6.99 -3.06
C ASP A 27 -7.90 -6.66 -3.53
N LEU A 28 -8.22 -6.95 -4.80
CA LEU A 28 -9.59 -6.78 -5.31
C LEU A 28 -10.61 -7.62 -4.51
N GLN A 29 -10.28 -8.87 -4.16
CA GLN A 29 -11.19 -9.72 -3.39
C GLN A 29 -11.38 -9.22 -1.96
N VAL A 30 -10.33 -8.69 -1.34
CA VAL A 30 -10.44 -8.09 0.00
C VAL A 30 -11.24 -6.80 -0.07
N ASP A 31 -10.95 -5.91 -1.02
CA ASP A 31 -11.73 -4.69 -1.27
C ASP A 31 -13.22 -5.03 -1.48
N GLN A 32 -13.53 -6.04 -2.30
CA GLN A 32 -14.91 -6.49 -2.51
C GLN A 32 -15.61 -6.91 -1.21
N VAL A 33 -14.88 -7.49 -0.26
CA VAL A 33 -15.42 -7.80 1.08
C VAL A 33 -15.53 -6.54 1.94
N GLU A 34 -14.58 -5.60 1.87
CA GLU A 34 -14.57 -4.34 2.62
C GLU A 34 -15.69 -3.37 2.22
N PHE A 35 -16.03 -3.32 0.93
CA PHE A 35 -17.06 -2.40 0.40
C PHE A 35 -18.45 -3.04 0.31
N ALA A 36 -18.57 -4.36 0.52
CA ALA A 36 -19.86 -5.03 0.44
C ALA A 36 -20.81 -4.58 1.57
N ASP A 37 -22.01 -4.12 1.20
CA ASP A 37 -23.09 -3.92 2.18
C ASP A 37 -23.64 -5.26 2.72
N VAL A 38 -23.58 -6.31 1.90
CA VAL A 38 -24.03 -7.66 2.23
C VAL A 38 -23.01 -8.69 1.76
N VAL A 39 -22.54 -9.54 2.69
CA VAL A 39 -21.60 -10.63 2.39
C VAL A 39 -22.29 -11.96 2.59
N VAL A 40 -22.33 -12.78 1.52
CA VAL A 40 -22.92 -14.13 1.55
C VAL A 40 -21.81 -15.18 1.64
N ILE A 41 -21.72 -15.84 2.79
CA ILE A 41 -20.88 -17.01 2.99
C ILE A 41 -21.68 -18.25 2.55
N ASN A 42 -21.34 -18.81 1.40
CA ASN A 42 -22.01 -19.96 0.81
C ASN A 42 -21.23 -21.27 1.04
N LYS A 43 -21.89 -22.40 0.80
CA LYS A 43 -21.36 -23.77 0.96
C LYS A 43 -21.01 -24.12 2.41
N CYS A 44 -21.72 -23.51 3.36
CA CYS A 44 -21.55 -23.81 4.79
C CYS A 44 -21.83 -25.28 5.13
N ASP A 45 -22.50 -26.02 4.24
CA ASP A 45 -22.74 -27.46 4.35
C ASP A 45 -21.49 -28.34 4.09
N LEU A 46 -20.43 -27.78 3.49
CA LEU A 46 -19.21 -28.53 3.15
C LEU A 46 -18.13 -28.46 4.23
N VAL A 47 -18.32 -27.64 5.26
CA VAL A 47 -17.33 -27.40 6.31
C VAL A 47 -17.96 -27.51 7.69
N PRO A 48 -17.20 -27.85 8.73
CA PRO A 48 -17.70 -27.86 10.10
C PRO A 48 -18.20 -26.48 10.54
N ALA A 49 -19.19 -26.45 11.44
CA ALA A 49 -19.75 -25.20 11.96
C ALA A 49 -18.69 -24.23 12.52
N ALA A 50 -17.68 -24.77 13.22
CA ALA A 50 -16.57 -23.98 13.75
C ALA A 50 -15.77 -23.23 12.66
N GLU A 51 -15.66 -23.81 11.46
CA GLU A 51 -14.98 -23.17 10.34
C GLU A 51 -15.83 -22.04 9.73
N VAL A 52 -17.15 -22.25 9.64
CA VAL A 52 -18.11 -21.21 9.22
C VAL A 52 -18.07 -20.02 10.18
N ASP A 53 -18.06 -20.29 11.48
CA ASP A 53 -17.95 -19.26 12.51
C ASP A 53 -16.63 -18.51 12.40
N ARG A 54 -15.51 -19.22 12.19
CA ARG A 54 -14.22 -18.57 11.95
C ARG A 54 -14.25 -17.64 10.74
N ILE A 55 -14.79 -18.09 9.60
CA ILE A 55 -14.89 -17.26 8.38
C ILE A 55 -15.80 -16.05 8.63
N ARG A 56 -16.93 -16.24 9.31
CA ARG A 56 -17.83 -15.15 9.71
C ARG A 56 -17.12 -14.11 10.57
N GLY A 57 -16.26 -14.55 11.50
CA GLY A 57 -15.41 -13.68 12.29
C GLY A 57 -14.42 -12.87 11.44
N VAL A 58 -13.77 -13.50 10.45
CA VAL A 58 -12.86 -12.79 9.52
C VAL A 58 -13.64 -11.67 8.80
N VAL A 59 -14.76 -12.02 8.18
CA VAL A 59 -15.57 -11.07 7.41
C VAL A 59 -16.07 -9.92 8.30
N ALA A 60 -16.50 -10.21 9.53
CA ALA A 60 -16.97 -9.19 10.46
C ALA A 60 -15.87 -8.20 10.88
N GLN A 61 -14.62 -8.66 10.99
CA GLN A 61 -13.48 -7.76 11.27
C GLN A 61 -13.00 -6.99 10.05
N LEU A 62 -13.06 -7.61 8.86
CA LEU A 62 -12.75 -6.93 7.61
C LEU A 62 -13.77 -5.84 7.28
N ASN A 63 -15.05 -6.10 7.54
CA ASN A 63 -16.14 -5.20 7.27
C ASN A 63 -17.19 -5.25 8.40
N PRO A 64 -17.02 -4.43 9.46
CA PRO A 64 -17.96 -4.38 10.58
C PRO A 64 -19.36 -3.87 10.20
N GLY A 65 -19.49 -3.21 9.04
CA GLY A 65 -20.75 -2.65 8.56
C GLY A 65 -21.58 -3.60 7.71
N ALA A 66 -20.99 -4.69 7.21
CA ALA A 66 -21.64 -5.64 6.33
C ALA A 66 -22.69 -6.50 7.05
N LYS A 67 -23.82 -6.73 6.38
CA LYS A 67 -24.74 -7.80 6.76
C LYS A 67 -24.17 -9.14 6.30
N ILE A 68 -23.84 -10.04 7.24
CA ILE A 68 -23.27 -11.35 6.93
C ILE A 68 -24.37 -12.43 6.92
N LEU A 69 -24.51 -13.12 5.79
CA LEU A 69 -25.48 -14.20 5.59
C LEU A 69 -24.75 -15.53 5.39
N THR A 70 -25.21 -16.60 6.04
CA THR A 70 -24.67 -17.95 5.82
C THR A 70 -25.68 -18.80 5.05
N THR A 71 -25.21 -19.53 4.05
CA THR A 71 -26.08 -20.29 3.14
C THR A 71 -25.47 -21.63 2.73
N ALA A 72 -26.35 -22.56 2.37
CA ALA A 72 -26.00 -23.78 1.65
C ALA A 72 -26.65 -23.71 0.26
N ARG A 73 -25.88 -24.02 -0.79
CA ARG A 73 -26.36 -24.01 -2.19
C ARG A 73 -26.95 -22.66 -2.64
N ALA A 74 -26.46 -21.55 -2.08
CA ALA A 74 -26.95 -20.18 -2.33
C ALA A 74 -28.47 -20.01 -2.09
N ARG A 75 -29.04 -20.78 -1.16
CA ARG A 75 -30.43 -20.60 -0.73
C ARG A 75 -30.50 -19.48 0.29
N LEU A 76 -30.97 -18.32 -0.13
CA LEU A 76 -31.34 -17.18 0.71
C LEU A 76 -32.57 -16.50 0.12
N ASP A 77 -33.23 -15.66 0.91
CA ASP A 77 -34.26 -14.76 0.39
C ASP A 77 -33.59 -13.67 -0.46
N VAL A 78 -34.09 -13.46 -1.69
CA VAL A 78 -33.54 -12.51 -2.64
C VAL A 78 -33.68 -11.07 -2.12
N ALA A 79 -34.71 -10.79 -1.32
CA ALA A 79 -34.88 -9.49 -0.68
C ALA A 79 -33.73 -9.14 0.31
N GLU A 80 -32.92 -10.13 0.70
CA GLU A 80 -31.78 -9.90 1.59
C GLU A 80 -30.54 -9.35 0.86
N ILE A 81 -30.52 -9.42 -0.48
CA ILE A 81 -29.39 -8.99 -1.31
C ILE A 81 -29.78 -7.96 -2.39
N LEU A 82 -31.06 -7.86 -2.75
CA LEU A 82 -31.56 -6.87 -3.71
C LEU A 82 -32.34 -5.77 -3.00
N ASP A 83 -32.19 -4.54 -3.48
CA ASP A 83 -32.91 -3.35 -3.00
C ASP A 83 -32.87 -3.18 -1.47
N THR A 84 -31.71 -3.48 -0.88
CA THR A 84 -31.52 -3.49 0.58
C THR A 84 -31.56 -2.10 1.20
N GLY A 85 -31.44 -1.04 0.38
CA GLY A 85 -31.33 0.35 0.83
C GLY A 85 -30.09 0.63 1.68
N ALA A 86 -29.10 -0.28 1.69
CA ALA A 86 -27.92 -0.19 2.54
C ALA A 86 -26.88 0.81 2.02
N PHE A 87 -26.91 1.09 0.72
CA PHE A 87 -26.01 2.04 0.07
C PHE A 87 -26.17 3.46 0.64
N SER A 88 -25.05 4.07 0.99
CA SER A 88 -24.98 5.46 1.43
C SER A 88 -23.78 6.11 0.78
N TYR A 89 -24.00 7.22 0.06
CA TYR A 89 -22.94 7.98 -0.57
C TYR A 89 -21.93 8.53 0.46
N GLU A 90 -22.40 8.95 1.63
CA GLU A 90 -21.53 9.36 2.75
C GLU A 90 -20.71 8.18 3.28
N LYS A 91 -21.30 6.98 3.43
CA LYS A 91 -20.55 5.79 3.85
C LYS A 91 -19.54 5.35 2.79
N ALA A 92 -19.88 5.39 1.51
CA ALA A 92 -19.00 5.01 0.40
C ALA A 92 -17.82 5.98 0.23
N ALA A 93 -18.06 7.29 0.38
CA ALA A 93 -17.01 8.30 0.38
C ALA A 93 -16.10 8.22 1.64
N LEU A 94 -16.66 7.77 2.77
CA LEU A 94 -15.94 7.52 4.03
C LEU A 94 -15.51 6.04 4.19
N ALA A 95 -15.73 5.18 3.19
CA ALA A 95 -15.52 3.72 3.25
C ALA A 95 -14.03 3.32 3.20
N ALA A 96 -13.15 4.28 3.43
CA ALA A 96 -11.98 4.07 4.27
C ALA A 96 -12.40 3.55 5.67
N GLY A 97 -13.02 2.37 5.79
CA GLY A 97 -13.45 1.78 7.08
C GLY A 97 -12.29 1.57 8.07
N TRP A 98 -11.05 1.53 7.56
CA TRP A 98 -9.82 1.60 8.35
C TRP A 98 -9.67 2.91 9.12
N LEU A 99 -10.09 4.06 8.57
CA LEU A 99 -10.01 5.38 9.21
C LEU A 99 -10.89 5.44 10.47
N LYS A 100 -12.01 4.70 10.49
CA LYS A 100 -12.84 4.52 11.68
C LYS A 100 -12.16 3.61 12.72
N SER A 101 -11.54 2.53 12.27
CA SER A 101 -10.76 1.61 13.13
C SER A 101 -9.47 2.22 13.69
N LEU A 102 -8.90 3.23 13.01
CA LEU A 102 -7.77 4.03 13.52
C LEU A 102 -8.20 5.06 14.56
N ARG A 103 -9.40 5.64 14.42
CA ARG A 103 -9.92 6.71 15.29
C ARG A 103 -10.63 6.19 16.54
N GLU A 104 -11.22 4.99 16.48
CA GLU A 104 -11.86 4.34 17.62
C GLU A 104 -10.84 3.39 18.28
N GLU A 105 -10.57 3.52 19.58
CA GLU A 105 -9.89 2.48 20.36
C GLU A 105 -10.76 1.22 20.29
N VAL A 106 -10.46 0.32 19.35
CA VAL A 106 -11.12 -0.98 19.26
C VAL A 106 -10.65 -1.78 20.48
N GLU A 107 -11.44 -1.74 21.56
CA GLU A 107 -11.43 -2.78 22.57
C GLU A 107 -11.46 -4.12 21.81
N PRO A 108 -10.56 -5.08 22.08
CA PRO A 108 -10.50 -6.34 21.37
C PRO A 108 -11.71 -7.21 21.75
N GLU A 109 -12.91 -6.81 21.34
CA GLU A 109 -14.07 -7.68 21.29
C GLU A 109 -13.84 -8.65 20.14
N THR A 110 -13.19 -9.78 20.42
CA THR A 110 -13.65 -11.14 20.07
C THR A 110 -12.51 -12.16 20.17
N GLU A 111 -12.28 -12.69 21.38
CA GLU A 111 -11.71 -14.04 21.52
C GLU A 111 -12.62 -15.11 20.88
N GLU A 112 -13.87 -14.76 20.57
CA GLU A 112 -14.91 -15.66 20.02
C GLU A 112 -14.50 -16.30 18.68
N TYR A 113 -13.67 -15.65 17.86
CA TYR A 113 -13.30 -16.14 16.52
C TYR A 113 -11.79 -16.27 16.26
N GLY A 114 -10.94 -15.96 17.24
CA GLY A 114 -9.48 -16.16 17.17
C GLY A 114 -8.71 -15.19 16.26
N ILE A 115 -9.32 -14.07 15.88
CA ILE A 115 -8.74 -13.02 15.03
C ILE A 115 -8.67 -11.75 15.87
N GLY A 116 -7.55 -11.02 15.80
CA GLY A 116 -7.39 -9.76 16.49
C GLY A 116 -6.87 -8.67 15.56
N THR A 117 -7.24 -7.46 15.92
CA THR A 117 -6.81 -6.22 15.27
C THR A 117 -5.98 -5.41 16.26
N PHE A 118 -4.91 -4.78 15.79
CA PHE A 118 -4.23 -3.73 16.57
C PHE A 118 -3.60 -2.69 15.64
N VAL A 119 -3.40 -1.49 16.18
CA VAL A 119 -2.72 -0.41 15.48
C VAL A 119 -1.31 -0.28 16.04
N TYR A 120 -0.31 -0.41 15.18
CA TYR A 120 1.08 -0.08 15.45
C TYR A 120 1.29 1.41 15.23
N ARG A 121 1.86 2.09 16.23
CA ARG A 121 2.20 3.51 16.16
C ARG A 121 3.60 3.75 16.69
N ALA A 122 4.40 4.49 15.95
CA ALA A 122 5.73 4.92 16.36
C ALA A 122 6.05 6.31 15.80
N ARG A 123 6.85 7.10 16.53
CA ARG A 123 7.26 8.47 16.13
C ARG A 123 8.72 8.54 15.70
N ARG A 124 9.21 7.46 15.09
CA ARG A 124 10.51 7.41 14.44
C ARG A 124 10.32 6.85 13.03
N PRO A 125 11.12 7.31 12.05
CA PRO A 125 11.10 6.71 10.73
C PRO A 125 11.65 5.28 10.79
N PHE A 126 11.24 4.46 9.82
CA PHE A 126 11.87 3.19 9.56
C PHE A 126 13.19 3.40 8.81
N HIS A 127 14.18 2.59 9.15
CA HIS A 127 15.35 2.40 8.32
C HIS A 127 14.92 1.63 7.05
N PRO A 128 15.10 2.18 5.85
CA PRO A 128 14.58 1.59 4.62
C PRO A 128 15.10 0.17 4.37
N ALA A 129 16.43 -0.05 4.39
CA ALA A 129 16.98 -1.40 4.25
C ALA A 129 16.50 -2.42 5.30
N ARG A 130 16.29 -2.02 6.56
CA ARG A 130 15.79 -2.97 7.60
C ARG A 130 14.34 -3.35 7.35
N LEU A 131 13.50 -2.39 6.96
CA LEU A 131 12.13 -2.67 6.57
C LEU A 131 12.10 -3.58 5.34
N TRP A 132 12.82 -3.21 4.27
CA TRP A 132 12.93 -4.00 3.04
C TRP A 132 13.34 -5.45 3.30
N ASN A 133 14.42 -5.65 4.08
CA ASN A 133 14.91 -6.99 4.42
C ASN A 133 13.92 -7.81 5.28
N THR A 134 13.07 -7.13 6.06
CA THR A 134 12.02 -7.78 6.87
C THR A 134 10.87 -8.29 6.01
N ILE A 135 10.53 -7.59 4.93
CA ILE A 135 9.31 -7.85 4.15
C ILE A 135 9.57 -8.62 2.85
N LYS A 136 10.68 -8.35 2.14
CA LYS A 136 10.95 -8.87 0.78
C LYS A 136 11.00 -10.39 0.69
N ASN A 137 11.29 -11.05 1.82
CA ASN A 137 11.37 -12.51 1.88
C ASN A 137 10.06 -13.17 2.29
N VAL A 138 9.09 -12.40 2.75
CA VAL A 138 7.82 -12.89 3.31
C VAL A 138 6.66 -12.58 2.38
N PHE A 139 6.67 -11.40 1.77
CA PHE A 139 5.63 -10.92 0.88
C PHE A 139 6.14 -10.86 -0.56
N VAL A 140 5.21 -10.91 -1.50
CA VAL A 140 5.42 -10.36 -2.84
C VAL A 140 5.24 -8.86 -2.70
N VAL A 141 6.34 -8.11 -2.82
CA VAL A 141 6.32 -6.65 -2.66
C VAL A 141 6.15 -6.03 -4.04
N ILE A 142 5.07 -5.27 -4.21
CA ILE A 142 4.77 -4.49 -5.39
C ILE A 142 5.10 -3.03 -5.07
N GLN A 143 5.86 -2.40 -5.95
CA GLN A 143 6.20 -0.98 -5.94
C GLN A 143 5.78 -0.40 -7.29
N GLU A 144 5.52 0.90 -7.33
CA GLU A 144 4.95 1.57 -8.50
C GLU A 144 6.09 2.09 -9.41
N GLU A 145 6.38 1.38 -10.50
CA GLU A 145 6.68 1.99 -11.81
C GLU A 145 6.44 0.99 -12.96
N MET A 146 5.47 1.27 -13.84
CA MET A 146 5.44 0.76 -15.22
C MET A 146 4.45 1.55 -16.10
N VAL A 147 4.65 2.87 -16.28
CA VAL A 147 4.45 3.54 -17.58
C VAL A 147 5.24 4.86 -17.56
N VAL A 148 6.40 4.91 -18.21
CA VAL A 148 6.93 6.19 -18.68
C VAL A 148 6.22 6.46 -20.00
N VAL A 149 5.16 7.27 -19.97
CA VAL A 149 4.54 7.79 -21.19
C VAL A 149 5.35 9.00 -21.63
N ASP A 150 5.86 8.97 -22.86
CA ASP A 150 6.50 10.16 -23.43
C ASP A 150 5.47 11.29 -23.66
N GLU A 151 5.94 12.49 -24.04
CA GLU A 151 5.08 13.66 -24.30
C GLU A 151 4.03 13.42 -25.41
N ASP A 152 4.16 12.33 -26.17
CA ASP A 152 3.27 11.91 -27.25
C ASP A 152 2.31 10.76 -26.85
N GLY A 153 2.44 10.20 -25.64
CA GLY A 153 1.55 9.19 -25.10
C GLY A 153 1.85 7.76 -25.56
N GLU A 154 3.08 7.47 -25.98
CA GLU A 154 3.54 6.12 -26.28
C GLU A 154 4.25 5.48 -25.06
N GLU A 155 3.98 4.19 -24.83
CA GLU A 155 4.54 3.41 -23.72
C GLU A 155 6.04 3.15 -24.00
N MET A 156 6.95 3.76 -23.22
CA MET A 156 8.37 3.43 -23.26
C MET A 156 8.63 2.19 -22.39
N THR A 157 8.81 1.03 -23.02
CA THR A 157 9.37 -0.15 -22.36
C THR A 157 10.89 -0.06 -22.38
N ASP A 158 11.53 -0.11 -21.21
CA ASP A 158 12.99 -0.05 -21.00
C ASP A 158 13.72 -1.29 -21.56
N ALA A 159 13.68 -1.46 -22.88
CA ALA A 159 14.45 -2.47 -23.58
C ALA A 159 14.82 -1.96 -24.96
N GLU A 160 15.77 -1.02 -25.07
CA GLU A 160 16.79 -0.98 -26.14
C GLU A 160 18.03 -0.21 -25.62
N GLU A 161 18.92 -0.90 -24.89
CA GLU A 161 20.34 -0.55 -24.91
C GLU A 161 20.93 -1.04 -26.24
N ASP A 162 21.46 -0.10 -27.02
CA ASP A 162 22.51 -0.21 -28.06
C ASP A 162 22.68 -1.54 -28.82
N ASP A 163 22.42 -1.53 -30.14
CA ASP A 163 23.34 -2.15 -31.10
C ASP A 163 23.26 -1.41 -32.46
N ASP A 164 24.28 -0.59 -32.71
CA ASP A 164 24.77 -0.26 -34.05
C ASP A 164 25.31 -1.55 -34.71
N ASP A 165 24.71 -2.03 -35.82
CA ASP A 165 25.43 -2.39 -37.06
C ASP A 165 24.54 -3.16 -38.08
N ASP A 166 24.58 -2.65 -39.31
CA ASP A 166 24.41 -3.25 -40.64
C ASP A 166 23.94 -4.73 -40.81
N ASP A 167 22.84 -4.86 -41.55
CA ASP A 167 22.59 -5.72 -42.73
C ASP A 167 22.85 -7.26 -42.73
N GLU A 168 21.81 -7.94 -43.25
CA GLU A 168 21.78 -9.21 -44.01
C GLU A 168 21.52 -10.57 -43.31
N ASP A 169 20.38 -11.15 -43.74
CA ASP A 169 20.07 -12.55 -44.01
C ASP A 169 19.61 -13.53 -42.89
N MET A 170 18.32 -13.86 -43.01
CA MET A 170 17.60 -15.11 -42.70
C MET A 170 18.45 -16.38 -42.48
N GLU A 171 18.08 -17.21 -41.50
CA GLU A 171 17.67 -18.62 -41.73
C GLU A 171 17.11 -19.29 -40.45
N ASP A 172 16.10 -20.14 -40.67
CA ASP A 172 15.35 -20.94 -39.69
C ASP A 172 16.22 -21.78 -38.72
N VAL A 173 15.94 -21.69 -37.42
CA VAL A 173 16.23 -22.77 -36.46
C VAL A 173 15.01 -22.97 -35.55
N GLU A 174 14.27 -24.06 -35.77
CA GLU A 174 13.39 -24.64 -34.76
C GLU A 174 14.26 -25.17 -33.60
N GLY A 175 14.17 -24.50 -32.45
CA GLY A 175 14.84 -24.86 -31.20
C GLY A 175 13.82 -24.88 -30.06
N ASP A 176 13.63 -26.07 -29.51
CA ASP A 176 12.87 -26.41 -28.32
C ASP A 176 13.66 -25.92 -27.10
N ASP A 177 13.27 -24.81 -26.48
CA ASP A 177 13.81 -24.33 -25.19
C ASP A 177 12.63 -23.90 -24.28
N ASP A 178 11.94 -24.91 -23.73
CA ASP A 178 11.29 -24.78 -22.42
C ASP A 178 12.41 -24.64 -21.34
N ASP A 179 12.19 -23.76 -20.36
CA ASP A 179 12.70 -23.81 -18.96
C ASP A 179 13.78 -22.85 -18.41
N ASP A 180 14.22 -21.72 -19.02
CA ASP A 180 15.26 -20.87 -18.35
C ASP A 180 15.11 -19.33 -18.46
N GLU A 181 13.91 -18.75 -18.36
CA GLU A 181 13.70 -17.27 -18.24
C GLU A 181 13.02 -16.82 -16.93
N GLU A 182 12.89 -17.67 -15.90
CA GLU A 182 12.17 -17.34 -14.66
C GLU A 182 13.03 -16.67 -13.54
N GLU A 183 14.25 -16.19 -13.82
CA GLU A 183 15.20 -15.73 -12.78
C GLU A 183 15.52 -14.22 -12.70
N GLU A 184 14.67 -13.32 -13.22
CA GLU A 184 14.95 -11.87 -13.08
C GLU A 184 14.38 -11.22 -11.82
N GLN A 185 13.32 -11.76 -11.19
CA GLN A 185 12.70 -11.14 -10.00
C GLN A 185 12.26 -12.14 -8.91
N PRO A 186 13.19 -12.71 -8.11
CA PRO A 186 12.89 -13.76 -7.12
C PRO A 186 11.98 -13.32 -5.95
N GLN A 187 11.73 -12.02 -5.80
CA GLN A 187 10.75 -11.43 -4.88
C GLN A 187 9.30 -11.59 -5.37
N LEU A 188 9.08 -11.73 -6.68
CA LEU A 188 7.75 -11.83 -7.27
C LEU A 188 7.20 -13.27 -7.30
N ASP A 189 7.99 -14.31 -6.99
CA ASP A 189 7.51 -15.70 -6.94
C ASP A 189 6.44 -15.91 -5.84
N PRO A 190 5.14 -16.00 -6.19
CA PRO A 190 4.08 -15.98 -5.21
C PRO A 190 3.96 -17.30 -4.45
N LYS A 191 4.36 -18.42 -5.07
CA LYS A 191 4.29 -19.74 -4.44
C LYS A 191 5.35 -19.86 -3.36
N LYS A 192 6.58 -19.42 -3.65
CA LYS A 192 7.69 -19.40 -2.70
C LYS A 192 7.43 -18.42 -1.56
N ARG A 193 6.91 -17.21 -1.85
CA ARG A 193 6.53 -16.25 -0.80
C ARG A 193 5.39 -16.76 0.06
N LEU A 194 4.37 -17.40 -0.51
CA LEU A 194 3.26 -17.96 0.27
C LEU A 194 3.76 -19.03 1.25
N ALA A 195 4.62 -19.93 0.78
CA ALA A 195 5.25 -20.94 1.64
C ALA A 195 6.11 -20.31 2.75
N ALA A 196 6.93 -19.31 2.41
CA ALA A 196 7.75 -18.57 3.37
C ALA A 196 6.89 -17.87 4.43
N LYS A 197 5.84 -17.16 4.01
CA LYS A 197 4.88 -16.50 4.89
C LYS A 197 4.21 -17.51 5.83
N MET A 198 3.67 -18.61 5.31
CA MET A 198 2.99 -19.61 6.13
C MET A 198 3.92 -20.25 7.18
N ALA A 199 5.22 -20.37 6.87
CA ALA A 199 6.24 -20.84 7.82
C ALA A 199 6.70 -19.75 8.81
N HIS A 200 6.46 -18.48 8.51
CA HIS A 200 6.96 -17.35 9.30
C HIS A 200 6.17 -17.18 10.61
N GLY A 201 6.84 -17.28 11.76
CA GLY A 201 6.17 -17.18 13.08
C GLY A 201 5.50 -15.83 13.36
N THR A 202 6.02 -14.73 12.80
CA THR A 202 5.46 -13.38 12.92
C THR A 202 4.34 -13.11 11.92
N PHE A 203 4.64 -13.14 10.62
CA PHE A 203 3.69 -12.77 9.57
C PHE A 203 2.79 -13.90 9.07
N GLY A 204 3.04 -15.17 9.41
CA GLY A 204 2.18 -16.29 8.98
C GLY A 204 0.72 -16.13 9.39
N PRO A 205 0.41 -15.79 10.66
CA PRO A 205 -0.95 -15.52 11.10
C PRO A 205 -1.56 -14.19 10.62
N LEU A 206 -0.75 -13.29 10.03
CA LEU A 206 -1.25 -12.02 9.52
C LEU A 206 -2.15 -12.25 8.31
N LEU A 207 -3.35 -11.67 8.32
CA LEU A 207 -4.28 -11.78 7.20
C LEU A 207 -4.17 -10.56 6.29
N ARG A 208 -4.08 -9.37 6.89
CA ARG A 208 -3.94 -8.10 6.19
C ARG A 208 -3.29 -7.03 7.05
N SER A 209 -2.82 -5.99 6.41
CA SER A 209 -2.46 -4.73 7.05
C SER A 209 -2.64 -3.54 6.12
N LYS A 210 -2.89 -2.36 6.69
CA LYS A 210 -3.07 -1.13 5.93
C LYS A 210 -2.59 0.07 6.74
N GLY A 211 -2.16 1.13 6.09
CA GLY A 211 -1.92 2.40 6.77
C GLY A 211 -0.82 3.21 6.10
N PHE A 212 -0.18 4.07 6.89
CA PHE A 212 0.89 4.92 6.42
C PHE A 212 2.18 4.60 7.15
N LEU A 213 3.27 4.61 6.39
CA LEU A 213 4.61 4.41 6.90
C LEU A 213 5.46 5.64 6.65
N TRP A 214 6.51 5.79 7.45
CA TRP A 214 7.47 6.87 7.34
C TRP A 214 8.87 6.30 7.14
N LEU A 215 9.45 6.49 5.95
CA LEU A 215 10.84 6.11 5.65
C LEU A 215 11.81 7.21 6.02
N ALA A 216 13.01 6.83 6.47
CA ALA A 216 14.03 7.80 6.86
C ALA A 216 14.54 8.65 5.68
N THR A 217 14.49 8.11 4.46
CA THR A 217 14.95 8.72 3.20
C THR A 217 13.92 9.64 2.56
N ARG A 218 12.62 9.39 2.78
CA ARG A 218 11.50 10.15 2.22
C ARG A 218 10.79 10.89 3.35
N SER A 219 11.34 12.05 3.69
CA SER A 219 10.97 12.78 4.90
C SER A 219 9.79 13.72 4.69
N ARG A 220 9.51 14.12 3.45
CA ARG A 220 8.45 15.07 3.10
C ARG A 220 7.09 14.44 2.86
N MET A 221 7.07 13.18 2.45
CA MET A 221 5.86 12.42 2.17
C MET A 221 5.72 11.20 3.07
N PHE A 222 4.51 10.67 3.17
CA PHE A 222 4.28 9.35 3.77
C PHE A 222 4.28 8.28 2.68
N GLY A 223 4.57 7.04 3.05
CA GLY A 223 4.34 5.88 2.21
C GLY A 223 2.99 5.26 2.51
N GLU A 224 2.31 4.79 1.49
CA GLU A 224 1.11 3.98 1.63
C GLU A 224 1.49 2.51 1.76
N TRP A 225 0.87 1.82 2.72
CA TRP A 225 1.04 0.40 2.95
C TRP A 225 -0.31 -0.28 2.76
N SER A 226 -0.39 -1.24 1.83
CA SER A 226 -1.57 -2.07 1.62
C SER A 226 -1.17 -3.53 1.45
N GLN A 227 -1.69 -4.40 2.30
CA GLN A 227 -1.26 -5.78 2.38
C GLN A 227 -2.47 -6.69 2.56
N ALA A 228 -2.65 -7.65 1.65
CA ALA A 228 -3.61 -8.73 1.76
C ALA A 228 -2.97 -10.09 1.43
N GLY A 229 -3.11 -11.07 2.33
CA GLY A 229 -2.55 -12.39 2.10
C GLY A 229 -1.02 -12.34 1.97
N VAL A 230 -0.47 -12.79 0.83
CA VAL A 230 0.98 -12.73 0.55
C VAL A 230 1.40 -11.47 -0.19
N MET A 231 0.45 -10.70 -0.72
CA MET A 231 0.73 -9.50 -1.48
C MET A 231 0.90 -8.31 -0.53
N LEU A 232 1.83 -7.42 -0.88
CA LEU A 232 2.11 -6.17 -0.19
C LEU A 232 2.43 -5.11 -1.24
N THR A 233 1.58 -4.11 -1.36
CA THR A 233 1.83 -2.91 -2.16
C THR A 233 2.35 -1.80 -1.26
N ILE A 234 3.46 -1.19 -1.66
CA ILE A 234 4.05 -0.01 -1.03
C ILE A 234 4.32 1.03 -2.11
N GLN A 235 3.78 2.24 -1.91
CA GLN A 235 3.90 3.34 -2.86
C GLN A 235 4.04 4.69 -2.13
N GLY A 236 4.47 5.71 -2.85
CA GLY A 236 4.47 7.09 -2.37
C GLY A 236 3.05 7.60 -2.19
N GLY A 237 2.78 8.24 -1.05
CA GLY A 237 1.54 8.98 -0.83
C GLY A 237 1.76 10.49 -0.92
N ASP A 238 0.82 11.27 -0.39
CA ASP A 238 0.95 12.72 -0.34
C ASP A 238 2.03 13.21 0.64
N ALA A 239 2.33 14.51 0.56
CA ALA A 239 3.12 15.20 1.57
C ALA A 239 2.50 15.06 2.97
N TRP A 240 3.35 14.99 4.01
CA TRP A 240 2.89 15.11 5.39
C TRP A 240 2.14 16.43 5.59
N ARG A 241 1.13 16.47 6.47
CA ARG A 241 0.34 17.72 6.65
C ARG A 241 1.18 18.86 7.19
N CYS A 242 2.28 18.57 7.88
CA CYS A 242 3.24 19.57 8.30
C CYS A 242 4.12 20.15 7.18
N GLU A 243 4.15 19.53 6.00
CA GLU A 243 4.78 20.06 4.78
C GLU A 243 3.77 20.80 3.88
N MET A 244 2.48 20.73 4.20
CA MET A 244 1.43 21.42 3.44
C MET A 244 1.70 22.94 3.39
N PRO A 245 1.65 23.56 2.20
CA PRO A 245 1.75 25.00 2.07
C PRO A 245 0.70 25.73 2.92
N GLU A 246 1.08 26.86 3.52
CA GLU A 246 0.17 27.65 4.37
C GLU A 246 -1.11 28.06 3.61
N ALA A 247 -1.00 28.33 2.31
CA ALA A 247 -2.14 28.66 1.46
C ALA A 247 -3.19 27.52 1.42
N ASP A 248 -2.74 26.27 1.28
CA ASP A 248 -3.62 25.10 1.21
C ASP A 248 -4.25 24.83 2.56
N LEU A 249 -3.47 24.93 3.64
CA LEU A 249 -3.97 24.83 5.00
C LEU A 249 -5.04 25.89 5.31
N LEU A 250 -4.87 27.11 4.80
CA LEU A 250 -5.83 28.21 4.96
C LEU A 250 -7.08 28.06 4.09
N SER A 251 -7.00 27.30 2.99
CA SER A 251 -8.11 26.99 2.09
C SER A 251 -9.14 26.04 2.73
N LEU A 252 -8.70 25.23 3.70
CA LEU A 252 -9.57 24.33 4.46
C LEU A 252 -10.61 25.11 5.27
N ASP A 253 -11.79 24.53 5.44
CA ASP A 253 -12.79 25.08 6.34
C ASP A 253 -12.26 25.14 7.79
N PRO A 254 -12.78 26.05 8.64
CA PRO A 254 -12.24 26.25 9.99
C PRO A 254 -12.23 25.00 10.87
N ALA A 255 -13.17 24.07 10.70
CA ALA A 255 -13.24 22.86 11.52
C ALA A 255 -12.18 21.84 11.07
N SER A 256 -12.07 21.59 9.75
CA SER A 256 -11.04 20.70 9.19
C SER A 256 -9.63 21.22 9.47
N ARG A 257 -9.41 22.54 9.30
CA ARG A 257 -8.15 23.18 9.62
C ARG A 257 -7.75 23.01 11.09
N ALA A 258 -8.70 23.16 12.02
CA ALA A 258 -8.42 22.96 13.44
C ALA A 258 -8.01 21.52 13.77
N VAL A 259 -8.58 20.53 13.09
CA VAL A 259 -8.18 19.12 13.23
C VAL A 259 -6.76 18.91 12.70
N VAL A 260 -6.45 19.40 11.49
CA VAL A 260 -5.13 19.27 10.89
C VAL A 260 -4.04 19.92 11.75
N VAL A 261 -4.24 21.18 12.15
CA VAL A 261 -3.30 21.88 13.02
C VAL A 261 -3.14 21.16 14.35
N GLY A 262 -4.23 20.68 14.95
CA GLY A 262 -4.17 19.92 16.20
C GLY A 262 -3.35 18.63 16.10
N GLU A 263 -3.43 17.91 14.98
CA GLU A 263 -2.62 16.70 14.74
C GLU A 263 -1.13 17.03 14.53
N ILE A 264 -0.82 18.09 13.78
CA ILE A 264 0.55 18.57 13.59
C ILE A 264 1.16 18.97 14.94
N GLU A 265 0.44 19.75 15.76
CA GLU A 265 0.90 20.20 17.08
C GLU A 265 1.13 19.02 18.04
N LYS A 266 0.25 18.02 18.05
CA LYS A 266 0.42 16.78 18.86
C LYS A 266 1.68 16.01 18.48
N GLY A 267 2.10 16.12 17.24
CA GLY A 267 3.31 15.51 16.70
C GLY A 267 4.61 16.17 17.18
N GLY A 268 4.52 17.39 17.70
CA GLY A 268 5.64 18.13 18.25
C GLY A 268 6.59 18.58 17.15
N ARG A 269 7.88 18.29 17.33
CA ARG A 269 8.95 18.83 16.47
C ARG A 269 8.81 18.46 15.00
N TRP A 270 8.36 17.23 14.71
CA TRP A 270 8.34 16.67 13.37
C TRP A 270 6.94 16.67 12.76
N GLY A 271 6.00 17.41 13.36
CA GLY A 271 4.62 17.47 12.91
C GLY A 271 3.95 16.10 12.93
N ASP A 272 3.02 15.87 12.01
CA ASP A 272 2.19 14.66 11.99
C ASP A 272 2.90 13.38 11.51
N ARG A 273 4.21 13.44 11.23
CA ARG A 273 5.06 12.30 10.85
C ARG A 273 5.04 11.17 11.88
N ARG A 274 4.65 9.97 11.44
CA ARG A 274 4.59 8.76 12.29
C ARG A 274 4.38 7.50 11.47
N GLN A 275 4.72 6.37 12.07
CA GLN A 275 4.19 5.08 11.65
C GLN A 275 2.75 4.95 12.15
N GLU A 276 1.83 4.55 11.28
CA GLU A 276 0.46 4.22 11.67
C GLU A 276 -0.09 3.11 10.78
N LEU A 277 0.09 1.87 11.23
CA LEU A 277 -0.28 0.65 10.51
C LEU A 277 -1.29 -0.15 11.32
N VAL A 278 -2.42 -0.52 10.72
CA VAL A 278 -3.35 -1.48 11.29
C VAL A 278 -2.99 -2.89 10.82
N PHE A 279 -2.90 -3.83 11.76
CA PHE A 279 -2.68 -5.24 11.48
C PHE A 279 -3.88 -6.05 11.92
N ILE A 280 -4.34 -6.96 11.05
CA ILE A 280 -5.44 -7.89 11.34
C ILE A 280 -4.95 -9.30 11.06
N GLY A 281 -5.06 -10.18 12.04
CA GLY A 281 -4.67 -11.56 11.85
C GLY A 281 -5.10 -12.49 12.97
N GLN A 282 -4.80 -13.77 12.78
CA GLN A 282 -5.09 -14.80 13.78
C GLN A 282 -4.06 -14.75 14.91
N LYS A 283 -4.41 -15.27 16.09
CA LYS A 283 -3.45 -15.46 17.20
C LYS A 283 -2.76 -14.15 17.63
N MET A 284 -3.45 -13.02 17.51
CA MET A 284 -2.90 -11.70 17.87
C MET A 284 -2.99 -11.38 19.37
N GLY A 285 -3.86 -12.08 20.11
CA GLY A 285 -4.02 -11.95 21.56
C GLY A 285 -3.00 -12.78 22.36
N ALA A 286 -3.49 -13.73 23.16
CA ALA A 286 -2.69 -14.50 24.13
C ALA A 286 -1.52 -15.29 23.51
N ASP A 287 -1.59 -15.64 22.23
CA ASP A 287 -0.52 -16.34 21.50
C ASP A 287 0.68 -15.43 21.15
N GLY A 288 0.63 -14.15 21.51
CA GLY A 288 1.73 -13.19 21.34
C GLY A 288 1.96 -12.71 19.91
N GLY A 289 1.01 -12.92 18.99
CA GLY A 289 1.12 -12.46 17.59
C GLY A 289 1.31 -10.95 17.48
N ARG A 290 0.54 -10.18 18.26
CA ARG A 290 0.70 -8.72 18.36
C ARG A 290 2.11 -8.34 18.76
N GLN A 291 2.66 -8.95 19.81
CA GLN A 291 4.00 -8.63 20.29
C GLN A 291 5.08 -8.95 19.24
N ARG A 292 4.97 -10.08 18.54
CA ARG A 292 5.92 -10.44 17.48
C ARG A 292 5.92 -9.43 16.32
N ILE A 293 4.74 -8.95 15.91
CA ILE A 293 4.65 -7.93 14.86
C ILE A 293 5.18 -6.60 15.38
N GLN A 294 4.79 -6.20 16.59
CA GLN A 294 5.32 -5.00 17.25
C GLN A 294 6.86 -5.02 17.29
N ASP A 295 7.47 -6.10 17.76
CA ASP A 295 8.93 -6.26 17.85
C ASP A 295 9.59 -6.22 16.47
N ALA A 296 8.98 -6.84 15.45
CA ALA A 296 9.49 -6.83 14.08
C ALA A 296 9.46 -5.42 13.47
N MET A 297 8.40 -4.64 13.71
CA MET A 297 8.31 -3.26 13.27
C MET A 297 9.26 -2.36 14.07
N ASP A 298 9.34 -2.52 15.38
CA ASP A 298 10.24 -1.74 16.25
C ASP A 298 11.72 -1.96 15.86
N ALA A 299 12.09 -3.19 15.47
CA ALA A 299 13.43 -3.50 14.96
C ALA A 299 13.78 -2.76 13.64
N CYS A 300 12.78 -2.29 12.90
CA CYS A 300 12.97 -1.50 11.69
C CYS A 300 13.13 0.00 11.99
N LEU A 301 12.82 0.49 13.18
CA LEU A 301 12.94 1.93 13.52
C LEU A 301 14.40 2.37 13.61
N LEU A 302 14.68 3.63 13.27
CA LEU A 302 15.99 4.22 13.54
C LEU A 302 16.36 4.12 15.02
N ASP A 303 17.59 3.69 15.28
CA ASP A 303 18.19 3.68 16.59
C ASP A 303 18.55 5.11 17.05
N ASP A 304 19.08 5.24 18.26
CA ASP A 304 19.38 6.55 18.83
C ASP A 304 20.52 7.31 18.14
N GLU A 305 21.46 6.62 17.49
CA GLU A 305 22.56 7.24 16.77
C GLU A 305 22.13 7.68 15.38
N GLU A 306 21.47 6.79 14.65
CA GLU A 306 20.89 7.06 13.34
C GLU A 306 19.85 8.17 13.42
N PHE A 307 18.96 8.14 14.41
CA PHE A 307 17.94 9.17 14.57
C PHE A 307 18.57 10.54 14.85
N ARG A 308 19.64 10.62 15.66
CA ARG A 308 20.38 11.89 15.85
C ARG A 308 21.08 12.37 14.58
N ALA A 309 21.54 11.46 13.72
CA ALA A 309 22.11 11.83 12.43
C ALA A 309 21.01 12.37 11.49
N TRP A 310 19.87 11.69 11.45
CA TRP A 310 18.67 12.13 10.73
C TRP A 310 18.20 13.52 11.19
N GLU A 311 18.09 13.75 12.51
CA GLU A 311 17.67 15.04 13.07
C GLU A 311 18.60 16.18 12.64
N ARG A 312 19.91 15.97 12.59
CA ARG A 312 20.88 17.00 12.14
C ARG A 312 20.69 17.40 10.68
N ILE A 313 20.34 16.46 9.82
CA ILE A 313 20.07 16.73 8.39
C ILE A 313 18.76 17.51 8.27
N MET A 314 17.72 17.09 8.98
CA MET A 314 16.40 17.74 8.95
C MET A 314 16.43 19.15 9.56
N GLU A 315 17.19 19.35 10.63
CA GLU A 315 17.40 20.67 11.26
C GLU A 315 18.08 21.67 10.34
N ARG A 316 18.99 21.20 9.49
CA ARG A 316 19.68 22.04 8.52
C ARG A 316 18.71 22.55 7.45
N GLY A 317 17.68 21.76 7.13
CA GLY A 317 16.71 22.06 6.07
C GLY A 317 17.38 22.21 4.70
N GLY A 318 16.64 22.78 3.73
CA GLY A 318 17.07 22.96 2.35
C GLY A 318 16.46 21.95 1.40
N ASP A 319 16.57 22.22 0.10
CA ASP A 319 15.95 21.37 -0.93
C ASP A 319 16.66 20.01 -1.02
N ASP A 320 17.96 19.97 -0.72
CA ASP A 320 18.86 18.80 -0.69
C ASP A 320 18.67 17.85 0.52
N VAL A 321 17.61 18.01 1.32
CA VAL A 321 17.38 17.19 2.51
C VAL A 321 17.32 15.70 2.17
N GLU A 322 16.54 15.32 1.16
CA GLU A 322 16.31 13.91 0.83
C GLU A 322 17.52 13.27 0.15
N GLU A 323 18.27 14.00 -0.67
CA GLU A 323 19.57 13.55 -1.21
C GLU A 323 20.56 13.23 -0.08
N ARG A 324 20.65 14.09 0.95
CA ARG A 324 21.52 13.83 2.11
C ARG A 324 21.04 12.66 2.97
N LEU A 325 19.73 12.43 3.05
CA LEU A 325 19.16 11.29 3.76
C LEU A 325 19.40 9.98 2.98
N ALA A 326 19.26 9.99 1.66
CA ALA A 326 19.61 8.87 0.78
C ALA A 326 21.10 8.53 0.87
N GLY A 327 21.98 9.53 0.99
CA GLY A 327 23.41 9.29 1.26
C GLY A 327 23.73 8.72 2.65
N LEU A 328 22.78 8.78 3.60
CA LEU A 328 22.95 8.29 4.98
C LEU A 328 22.40 6.88 5.19
N PHE A 329 21.35 6.50 4.46
CA PHE A 329 20.66 5.21 4.64
C PHE A 329 20.63 4.42 3.34
N GLU A 330 21.04 3.16 3.40
CA GLU A 330 20.80 2.23 2.30
C GLU A 330 19.30 2.04 2.12
N ASP A 331 18.86 2.19 0.86
CA ASP A 331 17.48 2.09 0.46
C ASP A 331 17.28 0.95 -0.53
N GLY A 332 16.33 0.08 -0.21
CA GLY A 332 15.94 -1.04 -1.06
C GLY A 332 14.60 -0.83 -1.76
N PHE A 333 13.97 0.32 -1.52
CA PHE A 333 12.73 0.71 -2.18
C PHE A 333 13.05 1.53 -3.42
N GLU A 334 12.18 1.41 -4.42
CA GLU A 334 12.15 2.30 -5.58
C GLU A 334 11.89 3.75 -5.14
N ASP A 335 12.27 4.69 -6.00
CA ASP A 335 11.97 6.09 -5.75
C ASP A 335 10.48 6.36 -5.87
N TRP A 336 10.00 7.26 -5.03
CA TRP A 336 8.59 7.66 -5.05
C TRP A 336 8.51 9.00 -5.75
N VAL A 337 7.64 9.10 -6.74
CA VAL A 337 7.36 10.36 -7.41
C VAL A 337 6.88 11.36 -6.37
N GLU A 338 7.53 12.51 -6.29
CA GLU A 338 7.05 13.59 -5.42
C GLU A 338 5.68 14.03 -5.95
N PRO A 339 4.62 14.04 -5.10
CA PRO A 339 3.31 14.53 -5.52
C PRO A 339 3.49 15.96 -6.04
N ASP A 340 3.17 16.13 -7.31
CA ASP A 340 3.62 17.21 -8.17
C ASP A 340 3.75 18.58 -7.49
N ALA A 341 4.89 19.21 -7.76
CA ALA A 341 5.06 20.65 -7.80
C ALA A 341 4.21 21.30 -8.93
N HIS A 342 2.93 20.97 -9.03
CA HIS A 342 1.97 21.62 -9.90
C HIS A 342 1.73 23.06 -9.41
N GLY A 343 2.62 23.99 -9.79
CA GLY A 343 2.41 25.40 -9.49
C GLY A 343 3.54 26.40 -9.70
N HIS A 344 4.72 26.01 -10.20
CA HIS A 344 5.76 26.99 -10.50
C HIS A 344 6.22 26.91 -11.95
N ASP A 345 5.38 27.45 -12.84
CA ASP A 345 5.83 28.03 -14.11
C ASP A 345 6.81 29.17 -13.79
N HIS A 346 8.09 28.84 -13.69
CA HIS A 346 9.16 29.82 -13.76
C HIS A 346 9.27 30.26 -15.22
N GLY A 347 8.41 31.21 -15.60
CA GLY A 347 8.55 31.97 -16.82
C GLY A 347 9.91 32.65 -16.87
N HIS A 348 10.88 31.99 -17.50
CA HIS A 348 12.16 32.55 -17.85
C HIS A 348 11.95 33.54 -18.99
N ASP A 349 11.88 34.83 -18.61
CA ASP A 349 11.97 35.97 -19.52
C ASP A 349 13.34 35.96 -20.22
N HIS A 350 13.39 35.42 -21.43
CA HIS A 350 14.50 35.63 -22.34
C HIS A 350 14.21 36.90 -23.16
N GLY A 351 14.81 38.00 -22.72
CA GLY A 351 14.89 39.23 -23.49
C GLY A 351 15.62 38.99 -24.82
N GLU A 352 14.91 39.22 -25.92
CA GLU A 352 15.51 39.38 -27.24
C GLU A 352 15.54 40.87 -27.61
N ASP A 353 16.75 41.42 -27.58
CA ASP A 353 17.14 42.63 -28.29
C ASP A 353 16.96 42.43 -29.81
N GLY A 354 15.89 43.00 -30.36
CA GLY A 354 15.60 42.99 -31.80
C GLY A 354 15.31 44.39 -32.34
N GLN A 355 16.32 45.02 -32.91
CA GLN A 355 16.32 46.37 -33.49
C GLN A 355 15.17 46.63 -34.49
N CYS A 356 14.36 47.65 -34.20
CA CYS A 356 13.37 48.16 -35.14
C CYS A 356 14.02 49.21 -36.07
N SER A 357 14.05 48.89 -37.37
CA SER A 357 14.46 49.80 -38.44
C SER A 357 13.23 50.21 -39.27
N LEU A 358 13.00 51.53 -39.32
CA LEU A 358 12.11 52.33 -40.18
C LEU A 358 10.61 52.36 -39.88
#